data_AF-A0A3B8UGA3-F1
#
_entry.id   AF-A0A3B8UGA3-F1
#
_cell.length_a   1.000
_cell.length_b   1.000
_cell.length_c   1.000
_cell.angle_alpha   90.00
_cell.angle_beta   90.00
_cell.angle_gamma   90.00
#
_symmetry.space_group_name_H-M   'P 1'
#
loop_
_entity.id
_entity.type
_entity.pdbx_description
1 polymer ?
#
loop_
_entity_poly.entity_id
_entity_poly.type
_entity_poly.pdbx_seq_one_letter_code
_entity_poly.pdbx_strand_id
1 'polypeptide(L)'
;MVYVWRMAAAETPVETFKRALSHATRALAEQAELEVRFGSNGPRLTDGVLTLPLPPRDPRGPESAALRGQADRLALRLANHDAGLDARLRPTDIN
;
A
#
# COMPACT_ATOMS: atom_id res chain seq x y z
N MET A 1 -31.23 -27.86 -19.64
CA MET A 1 -30.38 -27.49 -18.48
C MET A 1 -29.25 -26.63 -19.01
N VAL A 2 -29.43 -25.30 -19.03
CA VAL A 2 -28.44 -24.36 -19.59
C VAL A 2 -27.54 -23.90 -18.45
N TYR A 3 -26.25 -24.23 -18.51
CA TYR A 3 -25.25 -23.71 -17.60
C TYR A 3 -25.09 -22.21 -17.84
N VAL A 4 -25.72 -21.39 -17.00
CA VAL A 4 -25.39 -19.97 -16.91
C VAL A 4 -24.03 -19.88 -16.23
N TRP A 5 -22.96 -19.86 -17.02
CA TRP A 5 -21.65 -19.44 -16.55
C TRP A 5 -21.78 -17.99 -16.09
N ARG A 6 -21.85 -17.80 -14.76
CA ARG A 6 -21.79 -16.48 -14.16
C ARG A 6 -20.36 -15.98 -14.36
N MET A 7 -20.13 -15.26 -15.46
CA MET A 7 -18.93 -14.44 -15.61
C MET A 7 -18.82 -13.58 -14.35
N ALA A 8 -17.68 -13.66 -13.65
CA ALA A 8 -17.41 -12.77 -12.54
C ALA A 8 -17.64 -11.33 -13.02
N ALA A 9 -18.42 -10.55 -12.27
CA ALA A 9 -18.71 -9.18 -12.64
C ALA A 9 -17.39 -8.43 -12.84
N ALA A 10 -17.28 -7.67 -13.93
CA ALA A 10 -16.09 -6.87 -14.21
C ALA A 10 -15.79 -5.99 -12.99
N GLU A 11 -14.55 -6.02 -12.53
CA GLU A 11 -14.14 -5.22 -11.38
C GLU A 11 -14.31 -3.74 -11.66
N THR A 12 -14.69 -3.00 -10.62
CA THR A 12 -14.74 -1.55 -10.72
C THR A 12 -13.32 -0.99 -10.89
N PRO A 13 -13.17 0.20 -11.51
CA PRO A 13 -11.86 0.85 -11.62
C PRO A 13 -11.13 1.00 -10.28
N VAL A 14 -11.89 1.24 -9.20
CA VAL A 14 -11.36 1.37 -7.84
C VAL A 14 -10.81 0.03 -7.32
N GLU A 15 -11.52 -1.09 -7.54
CA GLU A 15 -11.03 -2.41 -7.12
C GLU A 15 -9.80 -2.85 -7.92
N THR A 16 -9.77 -2.55 -9.23
CA THR A 16 -8.57 -2.76 -10.05
C THR A 16 -7.39 -1.93 -9.53
N PHE A 17 -7.62 -0.67 -9.16
CA PHE A 17 -6.60 0.19 -8.59
C PHE A 17 -6.07 -0.34 -7.25
N LYS A 18 -6.96 -0.71 -6.31
CA LYS A 18 -6.57 -1.29 -5.02
C LYS A 18 -5.69 -2.53 -5.21
N ARG A 19 -6.13 -3.47 -6.06
CA ARG A 19 -5.36 -4.70 -6.33
C ARG A 19 -3.98 -4.36 -6.90
N ALA A 20 -3.92 -3.53 -7.94
CA ALA A 20 -2.66 -3.16 -8.58
C ALA A 20 -1.69 -2.49 -7.59
N LEU A 21 -2.21 -1.56 -6.78
CA LEU A 21 -1.41 -0.88 -5.77
C LEU A 21 -0.91 -1.84 -4.68
N SER A 22 -1.74 -2.77 -4.22
CA SER A 22 -1.32 -3.78 -3.24
C SER A 22 -0.20 -4.69 -3.78
N HIS A 23 -0.27 -5.13 -5.04
CA HIS A 23 0.82 -5.93 -5.63
C HIS A 23 2.11 -5.12 -5.81
N ALA A 24 2.01 -3.88 -6.29
CA ALA A 24 3.18 -3.00 -6.41
C ALA A 24 3.84 -2.76 -5.05
N THR A 25 3.03 -2.51 -4.01
CA THR A 25 3.49 -2.29 -2.63
C THR A 25 4.25 -3.52 -2.11
N ARG A 26 3.72 -4.73 -2.29
CA ARG A 26 4.38 -5.99 -1.90
C ARG A 26 5.72 -6.19 -2.62
N ALA A 27 5.75 -5.90 -3.92
CA ALA A 27 6.95 -6.02 -4.71
C ALA A 27 8.04 -5.05 -4.24
N LEU A 28 7.68 -3.78 -3.99
CA LEU A 28 8.61 -2.76 -3.48
C LEU A 28 9.06 -3.02 -2.04
N ALA A 29 8.22 -3.65 -1.23
CA ALA A 29 8.54 -4.05 0.13
C ALA A 29 9.38 -5.35 0.19
N GLU A 30 9.58 -6.02 -0.95
CA GLU A 30 10.21 -7.34 -1.05
C GLU A 30 9.53 -8.41 -0.16
N GLN A 31 8.22 -8.29 0.04
CA GLN A 31 7.43 -9.14 0.92
C GLN A 31 6.12 -9.53 0.24
N ALA A 32 6.10 -10.72 -0.36
CA ALA A 32 4.94 -11.22 -1.12
C ALA A 32 3.66 -11.35 -0.26
N GLU A 33 3.82 -11.74 1.01
CA GLU A 33 2.72 -11.95 1.95
C GLU A 33 2.38 -10.70 2.77
N LEU A 34 2.95 -9.53 2.44
CA LEU A 34 2.62 -8.29 3.13
C LEU A 34 1.11 -8.00 3.01
N GLU A 35 0.47 -7.80 4.16
CA GLU A 35 -0.94 -7.46 4.19
C GLU A 35 -1.12 -5.97 3.89
N VAL A 36 -1.86 -5.66 2.82
CA VAL A 36 -2.18 -4.28 2.43
C VAL A 36 -3.68 -4.06 2.60
N ARG A 37 -4.05 -3.13 3.49
CA ARG A 37 -5.43 -2.76 3.81
C ARG A 37 -5.74 -1.34 3.36
N PHE A 38 -7.01 -1.06 3.06
CA PHE A 38 -7.50 0.28 2.74
C PHE A 38 -8.52 0.72 3.79
N GLY A 39 -8.30 1.86 4.45
CA GLY A 39 -9.15 2.36 5.52
C GLY A 39 -8.81 3.79 5.96
N SER A 40 -9.60 4.34 6.89
CA SER A 40 -9.47 5.74 7.34
C SER A 40 -8.22 6.04 8.17
N ASN A 41 -7.55 5.01 8.70
CA ASN A 41 -6.49 5.15 9.71
C ASN A 41 -5.06 5.03 9.13
N GLY A 42 -4.92 5.09 7.80
CA GLY A 42 -3.64 5.15 7.09
C GLY A 42 -3.18 6.58 6.79
N PRO A 43 -1.96 6.79 6.24
CA PRO A 43 -0.96 5.78 5.89
C PRO A 43 -0.13 5.33 7.10
N ARG A 44 -0.06 4.02 7.37
CA ARG A 44 0.69 3.45 8.50
C ARG A 44 1.13 2.01 8.21
N LEU A 45 2.25 1.60 8.80
CA LEU A 45 2.67 0.21 8.89
C LEU A 45 2.73 -0.20 10.37
N THR A 46 2.01 -1.24 10.76
CA THR A 46 1.98 -1.75 12.15
C THR A 46 1.77 -3.25 12.13
N ASP A 47 2.57 -3.99 12.91
CA ASP A 47 2.50 -5.45 13.04
C ASP A 47 2.46 -6.19 11.69
N GLY A 48 3.26 -5.73 10.72
CA GLY A 48 3.30 -6.32 9.37
C GLY A 48 2.08 -6.03 8.50
N VAL A 49 1.19 -5.13 8.93
CA VAL A 49 0.02 -4.70 8.16
C VAL A 49 0.21 -3.26 7.69
N LEU A 50 0.24 -3.07 6.38
CA LEU A 50 0.32 -1.76 5.74
C LEU A 50 -1.09 -1.26 5.44
N THR A 51 -1.52 -0.21 6.14
CA THR A 51 -2.84 0.40 5.95
C THR A 51 -2.71 1.71 5.20
N LEU A 52 -3.39 1.81 4.06
CA LEU A 52 -3.48 2.97 3.20
C LEU A 52 -4.84 3.67 3.32
N PRO A 53 -4.93 4.99 3.07
CA PRO A 53 -6.20 5.67 2.89
C PRO A 53 -7.05 5.03 1.79
N LEU A 54 -8.37 5.20 1.88
CA LEU A 54 -9.27 4.77 0.81
C LEU A 54 -8.93 5.53 -0.50
N PRO A 55 -8.86 4.83 -1.63
CA PRO A 55 -8.63 5.48 -2.91
C PRO A 55 -9.78 6.41 -3.29
N PRO A 56 -9.50 7.46 -4.06
CA PRO A 56 -10.52 8.36 -4.58
C PRO A 56 -11.51 7.62 -5.48
N ARG A 57 -12.69 8.21 -5.68
CA ARG A 57 -13.71 7.66 -6.60
C ARG A 57 -13.19 7.59 -8.04
N ASP A 58 -12.39 8.57 -8.44
CA ASP A 58 -11.71 8.57 -9.73
C ASP A 58 -10.24 8.14 -9.56
N PRO A 59 -9.88 6.91 -9.95
CA PRO A 59 -8.52 6.42 -9.84
C PRO A 59 -7.54 7.10 -10.82
N ARG A 60 -8.00 7.91 -11.78
CA ARG A 60 -7.13 8.63 -12.74
C ARG A 60 -6.68 10.00 -12.23
N GLY A 61 -7.22 10.47 -11.11
CA GLY A 61 -6.89 11.77 -10.54
C GLY A 61 -5.52 11.84 -9.86
N PRO A 62 -5.05 13.06 -9.54
CA PRO A 62 -3.78 13.29 -8.85
C PRO A 62 -3.73 12.66 -7.44
N GLU A 63 -4.89 12.50 -6.79
CA GLU A 63 -5.01 11.86 -5.48
C GLU A 63 -4.54 10.40 -5.50
N SER A 64 -4.74 9.68 -6.60
CA SER A 64 -4.24 8.32 -6.77
C SER A 64 -2.71 8.26 -6.83
N ALA A 65 -2.08 9.27 -7.44
CA ALA A 65 -0.63 9.37 -7.48
C ALA A 65 -0.07 9.68 -6.07
N ALA A 66 -0.74 10.54 -5.31
CA ALA A 66 -0.38 10.81 -3.92
C ALA A 66 -0.50 9.55 -3.05
N LEU A 67 -1.59 8.80 -3.19
CA LEU A 67 -1.81 7.54 -2.49
C LEU A 67 -0.74 6.49 -2.84
N ARG A 68 -0.37 6.39 -4.13
CA ARG A 68 0.75 5.55 -4.54
C ARG A 68 2.06 5.98 -3.89
N GLY A 69 2.38 7.28 -3.88
CA GLY A 69 3.60 7.79 -3.25
C GLY A 69 3.67 7.47 -1.75
N GLN A 70 2.53 7.50 -1.05
CA GLN A 70 2.45 7.07 0.35
C GLN A 70 2.75 5.57 0.51
N ALA A 71 2.19 4.72 -0.37
CA ALA A 71 2.44 3.29 -0.36
C ALA A 71 3.91 2.96 -0.65
N ASP A 72 4.47 3.55 -1.72
CA ASP A 72 5.85 3.34 -2.14
C ASP A 72 6.83 3.76 -1.03
N ARG A 73 6.58 4.90 -0.36
CA ARG A 73 7.39 5.34 0.80
C ARG A 73 7.39 4.31 1.94
N LEU A 74 6.23 3.78 2.30
CA LEU A 74 6.12 2.81 3.39
C LEU A 74 6.76 1.47 3.03
N ALA A 75 6.55 1.00 1.80
CA ALA A 75 7.15 -0.22 1.26
C ALA A 75 8.68 -0.13 1.24
N LEU A 76 9.23 0.95 0.68
CA LEU A 76 10.68 1.15 0.61
C LEU A 76 11.31 1.33 2.00
N ARG A 77 10.61 2.00 2.93
CA ARG A 77 11.07 2.07 4.33
C ARG A 77 11.09 0.68 4.95
N LEU A 78 10.07 -0.15 4.72
CA LEU A 78 10.03 -1.51 5.25
C LEU A 78 11.16 -2.39 4.70
N ALA A 79 11.44 -2.31 3.40
CA ALA A 79 12.50 -3.09 2.77
C ALA A 79 13.91 -2.66 3.20
N ASN A 80 14.14 -1.34 3.35
CA ASN A 80 15.51 -0.80 3.38
C ASN A 80 15.90 -0.12 4.69
N HIS A 81 14.97 0.11 5.63
CA HIS A 81 15.28 0.82 6.86
C HIS A 81 15.83 -0.12 7.94
N ASP A 82 17.07 0.14 8.35
CA ASP A 82 17.68 -0.49 9.52
C ASP A 82 17.49 0.39 10.76
N ALA A 83 16.67 -0.07 11.70
CA ALA A 83 16.38 0.64 12.94
C ALA A 83 17.60 0.75 13.88
N GLY A 84 18.55 -0.18 13.81
CA GLY A 84 19.77 -0.14 14.61
C GLY A 84 20.75 0.90 14.09
N LEU A 85 20.91 0.99 12.76
CA LEU A 85 21.70 2.06 12.15
C LEU A 85 21.08 3.44 12.38
N ASP A 86 19.76 3.56 12.21
CA ASP A 86 19.04 4.80 12.51
C ASP A 86 19.24 5.22 13.97
N ALA A 87 19.05 4.31 14.93
CA ALA A 87 19.24 4.62 16.35
C ALA A 87 20.66 5.11 16.68
N ARG A 88 21.69 4.62 15.97
CA ARG A 88 23.10 4.98 16.17
C ARG A 88 23.50 6.28 15.48
N LEU A 89 22.97 6.55 14.28
CA LEU A 89 23.38 7.66 13.42
C LEU A 89 22.39 8.81 13.40
N ARG A 90 21.19 8.64 14.00
CA ARG A 90 20.23 9.72 14.11
C ARG A 90 20.87 10.92 14.80
N PRO A 91 20.58 12.15 14.33
CA PRO A 91 21.00 13.34 15.03
C PRO A 91 20.55 13.27 16.48
N THR A 92 21.50 13.42 17.39
CA THR A 92 21.20 13.68 18.80
C THR A 92 20.97 15.16 18.91
N ASP A 93 19.75 15.56 19.23
CA ASP A 93 19.48 16.95 19.58
C ASP A 93 20.18 17.21 20.91
N ILE A 94 21.30 17.94 20.86
CA ILE A 94 22.04 18.37 22.04
C ILE A 94 21.41 19.70 22.45
N ASN A 95 20.30 19.62 23.18
CA ASN A 95 19.76 20.75 23.93
C ASN A 95 19.45 20.30 25.36
#